data_AF-A0A539D1N1-F1
#
_entry.id   AF-A0A539D1N1-F1
#
_cell.length_a   1.000
_cell.length_b   1.000
_cell.length_c   1.000
_cell.angle_alpha   90.00
_cell.angle_beta   90.00
_cell.angle_gamma   90.00
#
_symmetry.space_group_name_H-M   'P 1'
#
loop_
_entity.id
_entity.type
_entity.pdbx_description
1 polymer ?
#
loop_
_entity_poly.entity_id
_entity_poly.type
_entity_poly.pdbx_seq_one_letter_code
_entity_poly.pdbx_strand_id
1 'polypeptide(L)'
;GAWAGFALAPPRAPLYATIDARFDAMLSAGALEEARALAARGLDPALPCMKAHGMPWLGAHLRGEMTLADAAVLGRRDTRHYAKRQFTWIGNQMKDWIRVEDVPIERRIAHVFAQK
;
A
#
# COMPACT_ATOMS: atom_id res chain seq x y z
N GLY A 1 -30.63 -10.05 -5.99
CA GLY A 1 -29.76 -9.90 -7.18
C GLY A 1 -28.52 -10.75 -7.01
N ALA A 2 -27.92 -11.23 -8.10
CA ALA A 2 -26.68 -12.01 -8.05
C ALA A 2 -25.45 -11.08 -8.06
N TRP A 3 -24.45 -11.37 -7.22
CA TRP A 3 -23.16 -10.69 -7.19
C TRP A 3 -22.02 -11.69 -7.41
N ALA A 4 -20.86 -11.21 -7.86
CA ALA A 4 -19.65 -12.00 -8.02
C ALA A 4 -18.45 -11.24 -7.44
N GLY A 5 -17.55 -11.95 -6.77
CA GLY A 5 -16.36 -11.40 -6.12
C GLY A 5 -15.09 -11.69 -6.92
N PHE A 6 -14.20 -10.70 -7.01
CA PHE A 6 -12.93 -10.81 -7.73
C PHE A 6 -11.82 -10.21 -6.90
N ALA A 7 -10.65 -10.84 -6.92
CA ALA A 7 -9.46 -10.38 -6.22
C ALA A 7 -8.30 -10.22 -7.19
N LEU A 8 -7.73 -9.01 -7.22
CA LEU A 8 -6.49 -8.75 -7.95
C LEU A 8 -5.34 -9.45 -7.24
N ALA A 9 -4.65 -10.34 -7.94
CA ALA A 9 -3.59 -11.17 -7.39
C ALA A 9 -2.33 -11.14 -8.26
N PRO A 10 -1.67 -9.98 -8.44
CA PRO A 10 -0.44 -9.91 -9.23
C PRO A 10 0.69 -10.70 -8.55
N PRO A 11 1.71 -11.15 -9.32
CA PRO A 11 2.88 -11.80 -8.75
C PRO A 11 3.60 -10.91 -7.73
N ARG A 12 4.14 -11.50 -6.66
CA ARG A 12 4.69 -10.73 -5.51
C ARG A 12 5.91 -9.89 -5.87
N ALA A 13 6.85 -10.43 -6.63
CA ALA A 13 8.08 -9.74 -6.98
C ALA A 13 7.83 -8.43 -7.76
N PRO A 14 7.08 -8.41 -8.89
CA PRO A 14 6.79 -7.16 -9.59
C PRO A 14 5.91 -6.20 -8.78
N LEU A 15 5.01 -6.72 -7.94
CA LEU A 15 4.24 -5.88 -7.02
C LEU A 15 5.14 -5.16 -6.01
N TYR A 16 6.14 -5.83 -5.45
CA TYR A 16 7.06 -5.20 -4.49
C TYR A 16 7.92 -4.13 -5.16
N ALA A 17 8.41 -4.37 -6.38
CA ALA A 17 9.10 -3.35 -7.16
C ALA A 17 8.20 -2.13 -7.42
N THR A 18 6.92 -2.37 -7.75
CA THR A 18 5.93 -1.29 -7.96
C THR A 18 5.65 -0.51 -6.67
N ILE A 19 5.53 -1.20 -5.53
CA ILE A 19 5.37 -0.55 -4.21
C ILE A 19 6.56 0.37 -3.93
N ASP A 20 7.76 -0.11 -4.22
CA ASP A 20 8.99 0.62 -3.95
C ASP A 20 9.08 1.88 -4.82
N ALA A 21 8.91 1.72 -6.13
CA ALA A 21 8.89 2.85 -7.07
C ALA A 21 7.77 3.86 -6.75
N ARG A 22 6.59 3.39 -6.34
CA ARG A 22 5.49 4.27 -5.95
C ARG A 22 5.83 5.08 -4.70
N PHE A 23 6.48 4.49 -3.70
CA PHE A 23 6.86 5.23 -2.51
C PHE A 23 7.87 6.33 -2.84
N ASP A 24 8.84 6.05 -3.71
CA ASP A 24 9.80 7.05 -4.17
C ASP A 24 9.10 8.18 -4.94
N ALA A 25 8.15 7.83 -5.82
CA ALA A 25 7.32 8.81 -6.52
C ALA A 25 6.47 9.67 -5.56
N MET A 26 5.93 9.09 -4.49
CA MET A 26 5.21 9.83 -3.46
C MET A 26 6.11 10.83 -2.74
N LEU A 27 7.36 10.45 -2.40
CA LEU A 27 8.33 11.38 -1.83
C LEU A 27 8.64 12.52 -2.78
N SER A 28 8.89 12.23 -4.06
CA SER A 28 9.13 13.25 -5.09
C SER A 28 7.91 14.16 -5.32
N ALA A 29 6.70 13.67 -5.05
CA ALA A 29 5.46 14.42 -5.19
C ALA A 29 5.06 15.23 -3.94
N GLY A 30 5.85 15.21 -2.86
CA GLY A 30 5.61 16.03 -1.67
C GLY A 30 5.04 15.28 -0.45
N ALA A 31 5.14 13.95 -0.40
CA ALA A 31 4.65 13.19 0.75
C ALA A 31 5.34 13.55 2.08
N LEU A 32 6.60 14.02 2.04
CA LEU A 32 7.29 14.49 3.25
C LEU A 32 6.68 15.80 3.78
N GLU A 33 6.30 16.70 2.87
CA GLU A 33 5.63 17.96 3.16
C GLU A 33 4.23 17.71 3.74
N GLU A 34 3.46 16.78 3.16
CA GLU A 34 2.19 16.33 3.72
C GLU A 34 2.34 15.76 5.13
N ALA A 35 3.34 14.89 5.35
CA ALA A 35 3.65 14.33 6.67
C ALA A 35 4.04 15.43 7.66
N ARG A 36 4.80 16.44 7.24
CA ARG A 36 5.18 17.61 8.05
C ARG A 36 3.96 18.42 8.45
N ALA A 37 3.06 18.71 7.50
CA ALA A 37 1.83 19.43 7.77
C ALA A 37 0.93 18.68 8.75
N LEU A 38 0.82 17.35 8.62
CA LEU A 38 0.07 16.52 9.56
C LEU A 38 0.72 16.51 10.96
N ALA A 39 2.04 16.34 11.04
CA ALA A 39 2.78 16.32 12.31
C ALA A 39 2.68 17.66 13.06
N ALA A 40 2.71 18.79 12.33
CA ALA A 40 2.60 20.13 12.90
C ALA A 40 1.26 20.37 13.64
N ARG A 41 0.24 19.55 13.38
CA ARG A 41 -1.06 19.63 14.08
C ARG A 41 -1.00 19.13 15.53
N GLY A 42 0.12 18.55 15.98
CA GLY A 42 0.29 18.12 17.37
C GLY A 42 -0.71 17.05 17.81
N LEU A 43 -1.15 16.20 16.88
CA LEU A 43 -2.14 15.14 17.13
C LEU A 43 -1.56 14.03 18.00
N ASP A 44 -2.42 13.36 18.76
CA ASP A 44 -2.05 12.16 19.51
C ASP A 44 -1.46 11.09 18.56
N PRO A 45 -0.22 10.62 18.78
CA PRO A 45 0.40 9.56 17.99
C PRO A 45 -0.39 8.25 17.95
N ALA A 46 -1.30 8.01 18.90
CA ALA A 46 -2.16 6.83 18.94
C ALA A 46 -3.27 6.85 17.87
N LEU A 47 -3.57 8.01 17.27
CA LEU A 47 -4.65 8.15 16.29
C LEU A 47 -4.39 7.33 15.00
N PRO A 48 -5.44 6.78 14.37
CA PRO A 48 -5.29 5.95 13.16
C PRO A 48 -4.53 6.64 12.02
N CYS A 49 -4.73 7.94 11.80
CA CYS A 49 -4.02 8.68 10.76
C CYS A 49 -2.50 8.74 11.00
N MET A 50 -2.07 8.80 12.26
CA MET A 50 -0.65 8.83 12.64
C MET A 50 0.03 7.46 12.44
N LYS A 51 -0.76 6.41 12.27
CA LYS A 51 -0.31 5.03 12.03
C LYS A 51 -0.40 4.61 10.56
N ALA A 52 -0.78 5.53 9.67
CA ALA A 52 -0.78 5.26 8.23
C ALA A 52 0.61 4.84 7.75
N HIS A 53 0.68 3.93 6.77
CA HIS A 53 1.96 3.44 6.26
C HIS A 53 2.83 4.60 5.75
N GLY A 54 4.08 4.67 6.21
CA GLY A 54 4.99 5.77 5.94
C GLY A 54 4.99 6.86 7.02
N MET A 55 3.82 7.22 7.59
CA MET A 55 3.71 8.34 8.53
C MET A 55 4.59 8.19 9.79
N PRO A 56 4.67 7.02 10.48
CA PRO A 56 5.55 6.86 11.63
C PRO A 56 7.02 7.13 11.31
N TRP A 57 7.50 6.65 10.15
CA TRP A 57 8.90 6.75 9.74
C TRP A 57 9.26 8.13 9.23
N LEU A 58 8.40 8.74 8.40
CA LEU A 58 8.55 10.13 7.97
C LEU A 58 8.48 11.08 9.17
N GLY A 59 7.59 10.81 10.13
CA GLY A 59 7.52 11.53 11.39
C GLY A 59 8.81 11.43 12.21
N ALA A 60 9.42 10.24 12.31
CA ALA A 60 10.71 10.05 12.99
C ALA A 60 11.84 10.83 12.30
N HIS A 61 11.89 10.80 10.96
CA HIS A 61 12.80 11.63 10.20
C HIS A 61 12.60 13.14 10.47
N LEU A 62 11.35 13.61 10.49
CA LEU A 62 11.00 15.01 10.78
C LEU A 62 11.40 15.45 12.19
N ARG A 63 11.49 14.52 13.15
CA ARG A 63 12.01 14.75 14.50
C ARG A 63 13.54 14.63 14.61
N GLY A 64 14.23 14.33 13.52
CA GLY A 64 15.69 14.16 13.49
C GLY A 64 16.18 12.83 14.06
N GLU A 65 15.30 11.84 14.24
CA GLU A 65 15.63 10.53 14.85
C GLU A 65 16.29 9.57 13.84
N MET A 66 16.10 9.82 12.54
CA MET A 66 16.68 9.02 11.46
C MET A 66 16.82 9.81 10.15
N THR A 67 17.59 9.27 9.22
CA THR A 67 17.71 9.85 7.88
C THR A 67 16.43 9.61 7.06
N LEU A 68 16.19 10.45 6.05
CA LEU A 68 15.06 10.24 5.13
C LEU A 68 15.20 8.92 4.36
N ALA A 69 16.43 8.53 4.04
CA ALA A 69 16.71 7.27 3.34
C ALA A 69 16.29 6.06 4.19
N ASP A 70 16.63 6.05 5.48
CA ASP A 70 16.23 4.98 6.40
C ASP A 70 14.70 4.95 6.59
N ALA A 71 14.08 6.13 6.74
CA ALA A 71 12.64 6.24 6.84
C ALA A 71 11.92 5.68 5.60
N ALA A 72 12.45 5.95 4.40
CA ALA A 72 11.90 5.43 3.15
C ALA A 72 12.05 3.91 3.06
N VAL A 73 13.18 3.34 3.47
CA VAL A 73 13.38 1.88 3.54
C VAL A 73 12.33 1.22 4.41
N LEU A 74 12.06 1.77 5.59
CA LEU A 74 11.08 1.25 6.53
C LEU A 74 9.63 1.43 6.04
N GLY A 75 9.32 2.58 5.43
CA GLY A 75 8.03 2.84 4.80
C GLY A 75 7.69 1.86 3.67
N ARG A 76 8.65 1.60 2.78
CA ARG A 76 8.51 0.59 1.72
C ARG A 76 8.33 -0.81 2.30
N ARG A 77 9.16 -1.20 3.28
CA ARG A 77 9.06 -2.49 3.98
C ARG A 77 7.66 -2.72 4.55
N ASP A 78 7.13 -1.75 5.29
CA ASP A 78 5.84 -1.89 5.95
C ASP A 78 4.69 -1.94 4.93
N THR A 79 4.81 -1.22 3.82
CA THR A 79 3.87 -1.30 2.70
C THR A 79 3.87 -2.67 2.04
N ARG A 80 5.04 -3.29 1.84
CA ARG A 80 5.15 -4.68 1.34
C ARG A 80 4.56 -5.69 2.34
N HIS A 81 4.82 -5.50 3.64
CA HIS A 81 4.21 -6.34 4.68
C HIS A 81 2.68 -6.20 4.71
N TYR A 82 2.16 -5.00 4.51
CA TYR A 82 0.73 -4.77 4.37
C TYR A 82 0.17 -5.50 3.16
N ALA A 83 0.80 -5.39 1.99
CA ALA A 83 0.40 -6.15 0.79
C ALA A 83 0.40 -7.66 1.05
N LYS A 84 1.44 -8.21 1.71
CA LYS A 84 1.47 -9.62 2.13
C LYS A 84 0.28 -9.98 3.01
N ARG A 85 -0.05 -9.15 4.02
CA ARG A 85 -1.22 -9.37 4.89
C ARG A 85 -2.54 -9.33 4.10
N GLN A 86 -2.67 -8.44 3.11
CA GLN A 86 -3.82 -8.40 2.22
C GLN A 86 -3.97 -9.72 1.45
N PHE A 87 -2.90 -10.26 0.84
CA PHE A 87 -2.94 -11.58 0.19
C PHE A 87 -3.39 -12.68 1.15
N THR A 88 -2.82 -12.74 2.36
CA THR A 88 -3.20 -13.74 3.36
C THR A 88 -4.67 -13.61 3.76
N TRP A 89 -5.14 -12.40 4.02
CA TRP A 89 -6.53 -12.15 4.40
C TRP A 89 -7.49 -12.56 3.29
N ILE A 90 -7.25 -12.14 2.05
CA ILE A 90 -8.09 -12.48 0.91
C ILE A 90 -8.04 -14.01 0.64
N GLY A 91 -6.87 -14.64 0.77
CA GLY A 91 -6.74 -16.09 0.64
C GLY A 91 -7.54 -16.88 1.68
N ASN A 92 -7.72 -16.33 2.88
CA ASN A 92 -8.44 -16.98 3.97
C ASN A 92 -9.94 -16.66 4.00
N GLN A 93 -10.32 -15.42 3.71
CA GLN A 93 -11.69 -14.91 3.86
C GLN A 93 -12.49 -14.92 2.55
N MET A 94 -11.81 -14.85 1.40
CA MET A 94 -12.42 -14.71 0.08
C MET A 94 -11.96 -15.85 -0.82
N LYS A 95 -12.13 -17.09 -0.35
CA LYS A 95 -11.62 -18.30 -1.03
C LYS A 95 -12.27 -18.50 -2.39
N ASP A 96 -13.57 -18.22 -2.48
CA ASP A 96 -14.39 -18.44 -3.68
C ASP A 96 -14.29 -17.28 -4.68
N TRP A 97 -13.51 -16.24 -4.37
CA TRP A 97 -13.33 -15.12 -5.27
C TRP A 97 -12.34 -15.47 -6.37
N ILE A 98 -12.73 -15.15 -7.60
CA ILE A 98 -11.91 -15.36 -8.79
C ILE A 98 -10.63 -14.51 -8.69
N ARG A 99 -9.49 -15.14 -8.97
CA ARG A 99 -8.17 -14.48 -8.97
C ARG A 99 -7.89 -13.88 -10.34
N VAL A 100 -7.66 -12.58 -10.36
CA VAL A 100 -7.29 -11.85 -11.59
C VAL A 100 -5.81 -11.51 -11.49
N GLU A 101 -5.00 -12.23 -12.24
CA GLU A 101 -3.55 -12.01 -12.31
C GLU A 101 -3.22 -10.99 -13.39
N ASP A 102 -2.48 -9.94 -13.01
CA ASP A 102 -1.81 -8.92 -13.85
C ASP A 102 -2.30 -8.71 -15.30
N VAL A 103 -3.62 -8.56 -15.47
CA VAL A 103 -4.24 -8.20 -16.75
C VAL A 103 -4.21 -6.67 -16.89
N PRO A 104 -3.91 -6.09 -18.08
CA PRO A 104 -4.11 -4.66 -18.34
C PRO A 104 -5.52 -4.20 -17.96
N ILE A 105 -5.65 -2.98 -17.44
CA ILE A 105 -6.91 -2.53 -16.84
C ILE A 105 -8.09 -2.58 -17.82
N GLU A 106 -7.81 -2.36 -19.10
CA GLU A 106 -8.76 -2.40 -20.22
C GLU A 106 -9.32 -3.82 -20.44
N ARG A 107 -8.55 -4.85 -20.07
CA ARG A 107 -8.91 -6.26 -20.23
C ARG A 107 -9.39 -6.91 -18.94
N ARG A 108 -9.25 -6.26 -17.78
CA ARG A 108 -9.71 -6.80 -16.49
C ARG A 108 -11.21 -7.06 -16.46
N ILE A 109 -12.01 -6.13 -16.97
CA ILE A 109 -13.48 -6.28 -17.01
C ILE A 109 -13.88 -7.46 -17.90
N ALA A 110 -13.27 -7.59 -19.08
CA ALA A 110 -13.53 -8.73 -19.97
C ALA A 110 -13.14 -10.07 -19.34
N HIS A 111 -11.99 -10.13 -18.66
CA HIS A 111 -11.52 -11.33 -17.95
C HIS A 111 -12.45 -11.74 -16.80
N VAL A 112 -12.92 -10.74 -16.03
CA VAL A 112 -13.90 -10.89 -14.95
C VAL A 112 -15.21 -11.51 -15.46
N PHE A 113 -15.71 -11.08 -16.62
CA PHE A 113 -16.95 -11.62 -17.19
C PHE A 113 -16.77 -12.93 -17.96
N ALA A 114 -15.59 -13.22 -18.51
CA ALA A 114 -15.30 -14.47 -19.21
C ALA A 114 -15.12 -15.68 -18.28
N GLN A 115 -14.96 -15.45 -16.97
CA GLN A 115 -14.80 -16.49 -15.94
C GLN A 115 -16.08 -16.73 -15.11
N LYS A 116 -17.20 -16.12 -15.50
CA LYS A 116 -18.55 -16.50 -15.05
C LYS A 116 -19.10 -17.62 -15.91
#